data_AF-A0A971TIQ7-F1
#
_entry.id   AF-A0A971TIQ7-F1
#
_cell.length_a   1.000
_cell.length_b   1.000
_cell.length_c   1.000
_cell.angle_alpha   90.00
_cell.angle_beta   90.00
_cell.angle_gamma   90.00
#
_symmetry.space_group_name_H-M   'P 1'
#
loop_
_entity.id
_entity.type
_entity.pdbx_description
1 polymer ?
#
loop_
_entity_poly.entity_id
_entity_poly.type
_entity_poly.pdbx_seq_one_letter_code
_entity_poly.pdbx_strand_id
1 'polypeptide(L)' 'LGAAPQPGEQIRFSLILNENDTGAREGYLRWSDGIGRKKNAQDYGVVVLE' A
#
# COMPACT_ATOMS: atom_id res chain seq x y z
N LEU A 1 -15.10 17.88 -7.23
CA LEU A 1 -14.82 16.52 -6.71
C LEU A 1 -13.80 16.67 -5.61
N GLY A 2 -14.14 16.34 -4.36
CA GLY A 2 -13.17 16.35 -3.27
C GLY A 2 -13.76 16.88 -1.97
N ALA A 3 -14.41 16.00 -1.21
CA ALA A 3 -14.52 16.22 0.23
C ALA A 3 -13.12 15.98 0.82
N ALA A 4 -12.69 16.83 1.75
CA ALA A 4 -11.47 16.55 2.51
C ALA A 4 -11.71 15.33 3.40
N PRO A 5 -10.73 14.40 3.49
CA PRO A 5 -10.85 13.26 4.38
C PRO A 5 -11.05 13.71 5.83
N GLN A 6 -11.89 12.99 6.55
CA GLN A 6 -12.25 13.33 7.94
C GLN A 6 -11.54 12.42 8.94
N PRO A 7 -11.27 12.89 10.17
CA PRO A 7 -10.88 12.02 11.28
C PRO A 7 -11.84 10.83 11.43
N GLY A 8 -11.27 9.64 11.64
CA GLY A 8 -11.99 8.37 11.72
C GLY A 8 -12.33 7.72 10.38
N GLU A 9 -12.06 8.38 9.25
CA GLU A 9 -12.30 7.80 7.93
C GLU A 9 -11.34 6.62 7.66
N GLN A 10 -11.87 5.56 7.06
CA GLN A 10 -11.09 4.38 6.69
C GLN A 10 -10.65 4.46 5.24
N ILE A 11 -9.36 4.28 5.00
CA ILE A 11 -8.80 4.16 3.65
C ILE A 11 -8.15 2.79 3.44
N ARG A 12 -8.27 2.27 2.22
CA ARG A 12 -7.54 1.07 1.77
C ARG A 12 -6.12 1.49 1.38
N PHE A 13 -5.11 0.90 2.03
CA PHE A 13 -3.71 1.27 1.82
C PHE A 13 -2.80 0.04 1.72
N SER A 14 -1.73 0.18 0.95
CA SER A 14 -0.65 -0.81 0.90
C SER A 14 0.67 -0.12 0.60
N LEU A 15 1.76 -0.67 1.14
CA LEU A 15 3.12 -0.15 1.01
C LEU A 15 4.09 -1.30 0.75
N ILE A 16 4.95 -1.12 -0.24
CA ILE A 16 6.05 -2.01 -0.58
C ILE A 16 7.34 -1.22 -0.70
N LEU A 17 8.40 -1.70 -0.04
CA LEU A 17 9.76 -1.18 -0.18
C LEU A 17 10.57 -2.24 -0.93
N ASN A 18 11.07 -1.91 -2.11
CA ASN A 18 11.82 -2.84 -2.94
C ASN A 18 13.33 -2.65 -2.71
N GLU A 19 14.05 -3.76 -2.68
CA GLU A 19 15.51 -3.81 -2.81
C GLU A 19 15.86 -4.09 -4.27
N ASN A 20 16.60 -3.16 -4.91
CA ASN A 20 16.88 -3.15 -6.34
C ASN A 20 18.34 -2.77 -6.68
N ASP A 21 19.28 -2.91 -5.75
CA ASP A 21 20.68 -2.47 -5.91
C ASP A 21 21.36 -3.01 -7.19
N THR A 22 21.03 -4.23 -7.65
CA THR A 22 21.56 -4.80 -8.90
C THR A 22 20.79 -4.45 -10.18
N GLY A 23 19.83 -3.52 -10.13
CA GLY A 23 19.02 -3.13 -11.30
C GLY A 23 17.86 -4.10 -11.61
N ALA A 24 17.67 -5.13 -10.78
CA ALA A 24 16.51 -6.00 -10.76
C ALA A 24 15.99 -6.11 -9.32
N ARG A 25 14.75 -6.57 -9.15
CA ARG A 25 14.20 -6.76 -7.80
C ARG A 25 14.81 -7.97 -7.11
N GLU A 26 15.58 -7.71 -6.06
CA GLU A 26 16.22 -8.73 -5.23
C GLU A 26 15.28 -9.19 -4.11
N GLY A 27 14.55 -8.25 -3.53
CA GLY A 27 13.70 -8.49 -2.39
C GLY A 27 12.71 -7.35 -2.15
N TYR A 28 11.87 -7.53 -1.15
CA TYR A 28 10.97 -6.47 -0.70
C TYR A 28 10.46 -6.72 0.72
N LEU A 29 10.19 -5.62 1.41
CA LEU A 29 9.35 -5.60 2.60
C LEU A 29 7.97 -5.06 2.23
N ARG A 30 6.93 -5.55 2.90
CA ARG A 30 5.56 -5.05 2.70
C ARG A 30 4.85 -4.85 4.02
N TRP A 31 4.00 -3.85 4.07
CA TRP A 31 3.07 -3.65 5.19
C TRP A 31 1.81 -4.50 5.02
N SER A 32 1.20 -4.44 3.83
CA SER A 32 0.02 -5.22 3.48
C SER A 32 0.14 -5.76 2.05
N ASP A 33 -0.83 -6.59 1.66
CA ASP A 33 -0.83 -7.23 0.34
C ASP A 33 -1.42 -6.34 -0.76
N GLY A 34 -1.55 -6.90 -1.97
CA GLY A 34 -2.26 -6.27 -3.08
C GLY A 34 -1.43 -5.46 -4.06
N ILE A 35 -0.15 -5.21 -3.76
CA ILE A 35 0.83 -4.61 -4.69
C ILE A 35 2.14 -5.41 -4.66
N GLY A 36 2.81 -5.51 -5.82
CA GLY A 36 4.00 -6.35 -6.03
C GLY A 36 3.79 -7.25 -7.25
N ARG A 37 3.67 -8.56 -7.06
CA ARG A 37 3.41 -9.54 -8.15
C ARG A 37 2.06 -9.35 -8.84
N LYS A 38 1.08 -8.77 -8.15
CA LYS A 38 -0.25 -8.45 -8.67
C LYS A 38 -0.69 -7.08 -8.15
N LYS A 39 -1.68 -6.48 -8.80
CA LYS A 39 -2.37 -5.27 -8.33
C LYS A 39 -3.83 -5.61 -8.05
N ASN A 40 -4.20 -5.67 -6.77
CA ASN A 40 -5.56 -5.98 -6.32
C ASN A 40 -5.90 -5.17 -5.07
N ALA A 41 -6.79 -4.19 -5.22
CA ALA A 41 -7.18 -3.30 -4.12
C ALA A 41 -7.96 -4.01 -3.00
N GLN A 42 -8.53 -5.19 -3.27
CA GLN A 42 -9.22 -5.98 -2.25
C GLN A 42 -8.27 -6.57 -1.21
N ASP A 43 -6.98 -6.68 -1.55
CA ASP A 43 -5.96 -7.23 -0.65
C ASP A 43 -5.25 -6.13 0.17
N TYR A 44 -5.64 -4.86 0.02
CA TYR A 44 -5.06 -3.76 0.77
C TYR A 44 -5.49 -3.81 2.24
N GLY A 45 -4.56 -3.40 3.10
CA GLY A 45 -4.85 -3.14 4.51
C GLY A 45 -5.81 -1.96 4.68
N VAL A 46 -6.26 -1.74 5.92
CA VAL A 46 -7.10 -0.61 6.30
C VAL A 46 -6.30 0.31 7.23
N VAL A 47 -6.30 1.60 6.92
CA VAL A 47 -5.75 2.66 7.78
C VAL A 47 -6.93 3.53 8.21
N VAL A 48 -6.97 3.87 9.49
CA VAL A 48 -7.91 4.85 10.06
C VAL A 48 -7.17 6.18 10.14
N LEU A 49 -7.77 7.23 9.60
CA LEU A 49 -7.21 8.58 9.66
C LEU A 49 -7.50 9.20 11.04
N GLU A 50 -6.53 9.89 11.62
CA GLU A 50 -6.66 10.65 12.88
C GLU A 50 -6.92 12.14 12.63
#